data_AF-A0A968ELI6-F1
#
_entry.id   AF-A0A968ELI6-F1
#
_cell.length_a   1.000
_cell.length_b   1.000
_cell.length_c   1.000
_cell.angle_alpha   90.00
_cell.angle_beta   90.00
_cell.angle_gamma   90.00
#
_symmetry.space_group_name_H-M   'P 1'
#
loop_
_entity.id
_entity.type
_entity.pdbx_description
1 polymer ?
#
loop_
_entity_poly.entity_id
_entity_poly.type
_entity_poly.pdbx_seq_one_letter_code
_entity_poly.pdbx_strand_id
1 'polypeptide(L)'
;AREDYLADRLFELATSIGMHGFELDDSDKALYHAAAAAAANFPLAALAMSRNLFEAAGVPFDAAGPLVEAIVANAFEMGPADALTGPIARGDVGTVAAQLAAIRDAAPDL
;
A
#
# COMPACT_ATOMS: atom_id res chain seq x y z
N ALA A 1 22.09 -5.16 -30.00
CA ALA A 1 23.22 -4.44 -30.64
C ALA A 1 23.06 -2.90 -30.74
N ARG A 2 21.84 -2.33 -30.74
CA ARG A 2 21.60 -0.88 -30.49
C ARG A 2 20.64 -0.65 -29.32
N GLU A 3 19.66 -1.53 -29.15
CA GLU A 3 18.79 -1.55 -27.97
C GLU A 3 19.59 -1.83 -26.69
N ASP A 4 20.47 -2.83 -26.71
CA ASP A 4 21.35 -3.13 -25.56
C ASP A 4 22.20 -1.91 -25.14
N TYR A 5 22.74 -1.17 -26.12
CA TYR A 5 23.50 0.05 -25.85
C TYR A 5 22.64 1.16 -25.22
N LEU A 6 21.38 1.32 -25.65
CA LEU A 6 20.47 2.31 -25.07
C LEU A 6 20.04 1.90 -23.66
N ALA A 7 19.73 0.62 -23.45
CA ALA A 7 19.40 0.08 -22.14
C ALA A 7 20.54 0.32 -21.15
N ASP A 8 21.78 -0.03 -21.51
CA ASP A 8 22.96 0.21 -20.69
C ASP A 8 23.12 1.68 -20.29
N ARG A 9 22.96 2.60 -21.25
CA ARG A 9 23.04 4.06 -20.98
C ARG A 9 21.91 4.56 -20.08
N LEU A 10 20.71 3.98 -20.17
CA LEU A 10 19.59 4.31 -19.29
C LEU A 10 19.82 3.79 -17.87
N PHE A 11 20.37 2.58 -17.73
CA PHE A 11 20.78 2.04 -16.43
C PHE A 11 21.89 2.89 -15.79
N GLU A 12 22.93 3.25 -16.54
CA GLU A 12 24.01 4.13 -16.06
C GLU A 12 23.46 5.48 -15.59
N LEU A 13 22.57 6.09 -16.38
CA LEU A 13 21.91 7.35 -16.00
C LEU A 13 21.08 7.17 -14.71
N ALA A 14 20.27 6.13 -14.64
CA ALA A 14 19.43 5.84 -13.48
C ALA A 14 20.26 5.66 -12.21
N THR A 15 21.31 4.84 -12.27
CA THR A 15 22.21 4.61 -11.14
C THR A 15 22.97 5.87 -10.75
N SER A 16 23.37 6.71 -11.71
CA SER A 16 24.07 7.98 -11.41
C SER A 16 23.25 8.97 -10.58
N ILE A 17 21.92 8.83 -10.57
CA ILE A 17 21.01 9.65 -9.75
C ILE A 17 20.39 8.85 -8.59
N GLY A 18 20.94 7.68 -8.27
CA GLY A 18 20.54 6.86 -7.12
C GLY A 18 19.28 6.01 -7.33
N MET A 19 18.78 5.89 -8.57
CA MET A 19 17.67 5.00 -8.89
C MET A 19 18.15 3.55 -9.07
N HIS A 20 17.23 2.61 -8.83
CA HIS A 20 17.42 1.20 -9.12
C HIS A 20 16.52 0.82 -10.30
N GLY A 21 17.13 0.72 -11.49
CA GLY A 21 16.42 0.26 -12.69
C GLY A 21 16.21 -1.26 -12.66
N PHE A 22 15.27 -1.72 -13.48
CA PHE A 22 15.05 -3.13 -13.78
C PHE A 22 14.56 -3.25 -15.23
N GLU A 23 14.79 -4.41 -15.85
CA GLU A 23 14.27 -4.70 -17.18
C GLU A 23 12.79 -5.08 -17.10
N LEU A 24 12.04 -4.69 -18.12
CA LEU A 24 10.62 -4.99 -18.24
C LEU A 24 10.27 -5.17 -19.71
N ASP A 25 9.61 -6.29 -20.03
CA ASP A 25 9.09 -6.53 -21.37
C ASP A 25 7.97 -5.55 -21.71
N ASP A 26 7.91 -5.14 -22.98
CA ASP A 26 6.88 -4.21 -23.46
C ASP A 26 5.45 -4.73 -23.23
N SER A 27 5.26 -6.05 -23.27
CA SER A 27 3.98 -6.71 -22.97
C SER A 27 3.54 -6.54 -21.52
N ASP A 28 4.49 -6.34 -20.60
CA ASP A 28 4.23 -6.32 -19.16
C ASP A 28 4.01 -4.90 -18.62
N LYS A 29 4.21 -3.86 -19.44
CA LYS A 29 4.03 -2.45 -19.06
C LYS A 29 2.66 -2.16 -18.42
N ALA A 30 1.59 -2.71 -18.98
CA ALA A 30 0.25 -2.51 -18.44
C ALA A 30 0.10 -3.13 -17.04
N LEU A 31 0.63 -4.35 -16.84
CA LEU A 31 0.60 -5.03 -15.55
C LEU A 31 1.48 -4.31 -14.52
N TYR A 32 2.67 -3.87 -14.93
CA TYR A 32 3.55 -3.05 -14.10
C TYR A 32 2.85 -1.78 -13.62
N HIS A 33 2.19 -1.04 -14.51
CA HIS A 33 1.47 0.18 -14.11
C HIS A 33 0.29 -0.11 -13.19
N ALA A 34 -0.41 -1.23 -13.38
CA ALA A 34 -1.45 -1.65 -12.45
C ALA A 34 -0.88 -1.98 -11.06
N ALA A 35 0.26 -2.70 -11.00
CA ALA A 35 0.94 -3.01 -9.74
C ALA A 35 1.47 -1.73 -9.05
N ALA A 36 2.06 -0.80 -9.81
CA ALA A 36 2.53 0.48 -9.31
C ALA A 36 1.37 1.34 -8.77
N ALA A 37 0.23 1.38 -9.46
CA ALA A 37 -0.97 2.04 -8.98
C ALA A 37 -1.51 1.39 -7.70
N ALA A 38 -1.49 0.05 -7.61
CA ALA A 38 -1.87 -0.64 -6.39
C ALA A 38 -0.95 -0.31 -5.20
N ALA A 39 0.36 -0.20 -5.45
CA ALA A 39 1.34 0.14 -4.42
C ALA A 39 1.31 1.62 -4.00
N ALA A 40 0.95 2.55 -4.90
CA ALA A 40 1.02 3.99 -4.64
C ALA A 40 -0.34 4.64 -4.34
N ASN A 41 -1.41 4.22 -5.01
CA ASN A 41 -2.71 4.89 -4.93
C ASN A 41 -3.63 4.25 -3.90
N PHE A 42 -3.65 2.92 -3.79
CA PHE A 42 -4.57 2.23 -2.88
C PHE A 42 -4.27 2.50 -1.40
N PRO A 43 -2.99 2.52 -0.94
CA PRO A 43 -2.70 2.92 0.44
C PRO A 43 -3.19 4.33 0.76
N LEU A 44 -3.13 5.26 -0.20
CA LEU A 44 -3.65 6.61 0.00
C LEU A 44 -5.16 6.62 0.20
N ALA A 45 -5.92 5.82 -0.56
CA ALA A 45 -7.36 5.67 -0.36
C ALA A 45 -7.68 5.07 1.02
N ALA A 46 -6.93 4.04 1.44
CA ALA A 46 -7.08 3.44 2.78
C ALA A 46 -6.75 4.43 3.90
N LEU A 47 -5.72 5.26 3.74
CA LEU A 47 -5.35 6.31 4.69
C LEU A 47 -6.40 7.44 4.76
N ALA A 48 -7.01 7.81 3.63
CA ALA A 48 -8.10 8.77 3.60
C ALA A 48 -9.33 8.25 4.37
N MET A 49 -9.70 6.99 4.16
CA MET A 49 -10.73 6.32 4.96
C MET A 49 -10.36 6.29 6.44
N SER A 50 -9.14 5.89 6.76
CA SER A 50 -8.62 5.83 8.13
C SER A 50 -8.71 7.18 8.84
N ARG A 51 -8.36 8.28 8.15
CA ARG A 51 -8.52 9.64 8.68
C ARG A 51 -9.96 9.93 9.08
N ASN A 52 -10.92 9.69 8.19
CA ASN A 52 -12.33 9.95 8.47
C ASN A 52 -12.82 9.15 9.69
N LEU A 53 -12.39 7.89 9.82
CA LEU A 53 -12.75 7.03 10.94
C LEU A 53 -12.10 7.46 12.27
N PHE A 54 -10.82 7.83 12.25
CA PHE A 54 -10.13 8.37 13.42
C PHE A 54 -10.78 9.69 13.89
N GLU A 55 -11.06 10.60 12.95
CA GLU A 55 -11.73 11.87 13.26
C GLU A 55 -13.13 11.66 13.85
N ALA A 56 -13.92 10.73 13.30
CA ALA A 56 -15.23 10.36 13.83
C ALA A 56 -15.14 9.75 15.24
N ALA A 57 -14.04 9.08 15.56
CA ALA A 57 -13.74 8.55 16.90
C ALA A 57 -13.11 9.59 17.86
N GLY A 58 -12.88 10.83 17.42
CA GLY A 58 -12.24 11.87 18.21
C GLY A 58 -10.74 11.67 18.43
N VAL A 59 -10.08 10.91 17.55
CA VAL A 59 -8.66 10.57 17.61
C VAL A 59 -7.91 11.32 16.50
N PRO A 60 -6.74 11.92 16.78
CA PRO A 60 -5.97 12.63 15.78
C PRO A 60 -5.35 11.65 14.75
N PHE A 61 -5.28 12.07 13.48
CA PHE A 61 -4.82 11.22 12.39
C PHE A 61 -3.34 10.81 12.49
N ASP A 62 -2.52 11.57 13.20
CA ASP A 62 -1.10 11.23 13.44
C ASP A 62 -0.94 9.91 14.22
N ALA A 63 -1.97 9.47 14.97
CA ALA A 63 -2.01 8.15 15.60
C ALA A 63 -1.93 6.99 14.57
N ALA A 64 -2.26 7.22 13.30
CA ALA A 64 -2.14 6.23 12.23
C ALA A 64 -0.69 5.98 11.81
N GLY A 65 0.21 6.95 11.98
CA GLY A 65 1.58 6.92 11.47
C GLY A 65 2.34 5.65 11.88
N PRO A 66 2.51 5.38 13.18
CA PRO A 66 3.22 4.19 13.65
C PRO A 66 2.58 2.86 13.19
N LEU A 67 1.24 2.81 13.06
CA LEU A 67 0.54 1.62 12.58
C LEU A 67 0.87 1.33 11.11
N VAL A 68 0.90 2.39 10.29
CA VAL A 68 1.18 2.31 8.85
C VAL A 68 2.64 1.98 8.59
N GLU A 69 3.56 2.61 9.33
CA GLU A 69 4.99 2.30 9.24
C GLU A 69 5.25 0.84 9.58
N ALA A 70 4.68 0.33 10.67
CA ALA A 70 4.85 -1.05 11.10
C ALA A 70 4.30 -2.06 10.08
N ILE A 71 3.08 -1.85 9.56
CA ILE A 71 2.49 -2.81 8.61
C ILE A 71 3.22 -2.82 7.27
N VAL A 72 3.70 -1.66 6.79
CA VAL A 72 4.49 -1.58 5.56
C VAL A 72 5.85 -2.25 5.75
N ALA A 73 6.55 -1.97 6.85
CA ALA A 73 7.82 -2.62 7.15
C ALA A 73 7.68 -4.14 7.22
N ASN A 74 6.68 -4.64 7.96
CA ASN A 74 6.41 -6.07 8.06
C ASN A 74 6.09 -6.68 6.69
N ALA A 75 5.29 -6.02 5.86
CA ALA A 75 4.95 -6.54 4.52
C ALA A 75 6.17 -6.73 3.62
N PHE A 76 7.19 -5.88 3.74
CA PHE A 76 8.46 -6.04 3.00
C PHE A 76 9.42 -7.04 3.66
N GLU A 77 9.37 -7.22 4.98
CA GLU A 77 10.24 -8.16 5.70
C GLU A 77 9.78 -9.61 5.56
N MET A 78 8.48 -9.88 5.75
CA MET A 78 7.93 -11.24 5.80
C MET A 78 6.85 -11.53 4.74
N GLY A 79 6.46 -10.54 3.94
CA GLY A 79 5.44 -10.67 2.90
C GLY A 79 4.04 -10.23 3.37
N PRO A 80 3.17 -9.72 2.46
CA PRO A 80 1.86 -9.15 2.83
C PRO A 80 0.91 -10.13 3.53
N ALA A 81 0.94 -11.42 3.17
CA ALA A 81 0.07 -12.43 3.76
C ALA A 81 0.42 -12.69 5.23
N ASP A 82 1.71 -12.83 5.54
CA ASP A 82 2.19 -13.12 6.88
C ASP A 82 2.23 -11.87 7.78
N ALA A 83 2.32 -10.68 7.17
CA ALA A 83 2.22 -9.40 7.88
C ALA A 83 0.79 -9.06 8.34
N LEU A 84 -0.24 -9.70 7.77
CA LEU A 84 -1.63 -9.45 8.16
C LEU A 84 -1.92 -10.00 9.56
N THR A 85 -2.40 -9.13 10.45
CA THR A 85 -2.77 -9.50 11.83
C THR A 85 -4.20 -9.03 12.17
N GLY A 86 -4.58 -9.16 13.45
CA GLY A 86 -5.86 -8.65 13.94
C GLY A 86 -7.05 -9.58 13.66
N PRO A 87 -8.29 -9.07 13.77
CA PRO A 87 -9.50 -9.88 13.71
C PRO A 87 -9.72 -10.51 12.34
N ILE A 88 -9.31 -9.84 11.25
CA ILE A 88 -9.42 -10.39 9.88
C ILE A 88 -8.54 -11.64 9.74
N ALA A 89 -7.26 -11.56 10.14
CA ALA A 89 -6.32 -12.68 10.04
C ALA A 89 -6.79 -13.93 10.79
N ARG A 90 -7.46 -13.76 11.94
CA ARG A 90 -7.96 -14.87 12.78
C ARG A 90 -9.39 -15.29 12.46
N GLY A 91 -10.05 -14.66 11.50
CA GLY A 91 -11.46 -14.94 11.17
C GLY A 91 -12.44 -14.57 12.27
N ASP A 92 -12.14 -13.56 13.09
CA ASP A 92 -13.04 -13.06 14.14
C ASP A 92 -14.17 -12.22 13.53
N VAL A 93 -15.18 -12.92 13.03
CA VAL A 93 -16.36 -12.33 12.38
C VAL A 93 -17.15 -11.43 13.34
N GLY A 94 -17.16 -11.75 14.63
CA GLY A 94 -17.89 -10.96 15.64
C GLY A 94 -17.30 -9.55 15.78
N THR A 95 -15.97 -9.47 15.91
CA THR A 95 -15.26 -8.19 15.95
C THR A 95 -15.44 -7.40 14.64
N VAL A 96 -15.30 -8.06 13.49
CA VAL A 96 -15.49 -7.39 12.18
C VAL A 96 -16.92 -6.87 12.00
N ALA A 97 -17.94 -7.61 12.42
CA ALA A 97 -19.33 -7.17 12.35
C ALA A 97 -19.59 -5.94 13.23
N ALA A 98 -19.02 -5.89 14.44
CA ALA A 98 -19.12 -4.73 15.32
C ALA A 98 -18.41 -3.50 14.73
N GLN A 99 -17.24 -3.67 14.11
CA GLN A 99 -16.52 -2.60 13.40
C GLN A 99 -17.35 -2.05 12.24
N LEU A 100 -17.95 -2.91 11.41
CA LEU A 100 -18.81 -2.49 10.31
C LEU A 100 -20.07 -1.75 10.79
N ALA A 101 -20.66 -2.16 11.92
CA ALA A 101 -21.78 -1.44 12.52
C ALA A 101 -21.35 -0.03 12.98
N ALA A 102 -20.19 0.08 13.64
CA ALA A 102 -19.66 1.37 14.06
C ALA A 102 -19.38 2.32 12.88
N ILE A 103 -18.87 1.79 11.75
CA ILE A 103 -18.67 2.58 10.52
C ILE A 103 -20.01 3.12 10.00
N ARG A 104 -21.05 2.27 9.91
CA ARG A 104 -22.38 2.69 9.45
C ARG A 104 -23.00 3.80 10.29
N ASP A 105 -22.77 3.77 11.60
CA ASP A 105 -23.32 4.76 12.53
C ASP A 105 -22.54 6.09 12.50
N ALA A 106 -21.21 6.02 12.39
CA ALA A 106 -20.32 7.18 12.56
C ALA A 106 -19.86 7.82 11.22
N ALA A 107 -19.85 7.06 10.13
CA ALA A 107 -19.38 7.48 8.81
C ALA A 107 -20.21 6.80 7.69
N PRO A 108 -21.51 7.12 7.55
CA PRO A 108 -22.44 6.42 6.65
C PRO A 108 -22.13 6.58 5.16
N ASP A 109 -21.34 7.59 4.78
CA ASP A 109 -20.93 7.86 3.40
C ASP A 109 -19.68 7.07 2.97
N LEU A 110 -19.18 6.19 3.85
CA LEU A 110 -17.95 5.42 3.71
C LEU A 110 -18.26 3.93 3.49
#